data_AF-A0A498AVD3-F1
#
_entry.id   AF-A0A498AVD3-F1
#
_cell.length_a   1.000
_cell.length_b   1.000
_cell.length_c   1.000
_cell.angle_alpha   90.00
_cell.angle_beta   90.00
_cell.angle_gamma   90.00
#
_symmetry.space_group_name_H-M   'P 1'
#
loop_
_entity.id
_entity.type
_entity.pdbx_description
1 polymer ?
#
loop_
_entity_poly.entity_id
_entity_poly.type
_entity_poly.pdbx_seq_one_letter_code
_entity_poly.pdbx_strand_id
1 'polypeptide(L)'
;MGVFATTEDPGSSGHEQVVFCQDKQTGLKAIIGIYSTALGPALGGTRFYPYASESDALADVLDLSRGMAYKNAIAGLDLGGGKAVIWGDPERIKSEALLRAYGRFVESLAGRYYTACDVGTYVADMDVIARETSYVTGRSVEHGGAGDSSILTAWGVFQGMRAAAEHVWGAPTLAGRRVGVAGLGKVGKYLVGHLIDDGAEVVATDVNPKALEWARATHPQVALLDDAAALVAADIDVYAPCALSGALNDDTVPALRAKVVAGAANNQLAHSGIEKLLADRGILYAPDYVVNAGGVIQVADEIEGFNFDRAKLRATRIYDTTREILRLADAEGVPPAVAADRLAERRMADVGRLRTIHLR
;
A
#
# COMPACT_ATOMS: atom_id res chain seq x y z
N MET A 1 -6.91 5.61 -20.33
CA MET A 1 -6.26 6.82 -20.91
C MET A 1 -4.89 6.43 -21.43
N GLY A 2 -4.43 7.00 -22.55
CA GLY A 2 -3.06 6.77 -23.05
C GLY A 2 -2.04 7.64 -22.31
N VAL A 3 -0.76 7.25 -22.34
CA VAL A 3 0.37 7.95 -21.69
C VAL A 3 0.47 9.43 -22.11
N PHE A 4 0.10 9.75 -23.35
CA PHE A 4 0.15 11.11 -23.90
C PHE A 4 -1.13 11.92 -23.65
N ALA A 5 -2.18 11.32 -23.07
CA ALA A 5 -3.44 12.04 -22.84
C ALA A 5 -3.30 13.10 -21.72
N THR A 6 -2.29 12.98 -20.86
CA THR A 6 -2.04 13.90 -19.73
C THR A 6 -1.19 15.11 -20.11
N THR A 7 -0.60 15.17 -21.31
CA THR A 7 0.32 16.26 -21.68
C THR A 7 -0.37 17.55 -22.11
N GLU A 8 -1.70 17.53 -22.30
CA GLU A 8 -2.49 18.70 -22.70
C GLU A 8 -3.06 19.51 -21.53
N ASP A 9 -2.96 18.99 -20.29
CA ASP A 9 -3.34 19.69 -19.07
C ASP A 9 -2.08 20.15 -18.31
N PRO A 10 -1.79 21.46 -18.24
CA PRO A 10 -0.65 22.02 -17.51
C PRO A 10 -0.61 21.69 -16.00
N GLY A 11 -1.73 21.27 -15.41
CA GLY A 11 -1.83 20.81 -14.02
C GLY A 11 -1.67 19.30 -13.85
N SER A 12 -1.66 18.52 -14.94
CA SER A 12 -1.49 17.07 -14.90
C SER A 12 -0.02 16.71 -14.86
N SER A 13 0.45 16.15 -13.75
CA SER A 13 1.73 15.43 -13.74
C SER A 13 1.53 14.10 -14.45
N GLY A 14 1.82 14.09 -15.76
CA GLY A 14 1.86 12.87 -16.56
C GLY A 14 2.98 11.93 -16.12
N HIS A 15 2.93 10.68 -16.59
CA HIS A 15 4.00 9.71 -16.35
C HIS A 15 5.28 10.13 -17.07
N GLU A 16 6.42 10.09 -16.36
CA GLU A 16 7.74 10.33 -16.94
C GLU A 16 8.11 9.29 -18.01
N GLN A 17 7.77 8.01 -17.79
CA GLN A 17 8.20 6.94 -18.69
C GLN A 17 7.29 5.71 -18.59
N VAL A 18 7.05 5.06 -19.73
CA VAL A 18 6.45 3.72 -19.80
C VAL A 18 7.32 2.84 -20.70
N VAL A 19 7.69 1.66 -20.21
CA VAL A 19 8.63 0.75 -20.88
C VAL A 19 8.00 -0.60 -21.09
N PHE A 20 7.78 -0.95 -22.37
CA PHE A 20 7.31 -2.28 -22.77
C PHE A 20 8.52 -3.20 -22.92
N CYS A 21 8.53 -4.27 -22.16
CA CYS A 21 9.62 -5.25 -22.10
C CYS A 21 9.11 -6.58 -22.66
N GLN A 22 9.84 -7.14 -23.62
CA GLN A 22 9.46 -8.39 -24.26
C GLN A 22 10.69 -9.29 -24.41
N ASP A 23 10.53 -10.56 -24.06
CA ASP A 23 11.47 -11.60 -24.47
C ASP A 23 10.71 -12.78 -25.07
N LYS A 24 11.02 -13.08 -26.34
CA LYS A 24 10.31 -14.12 -27.11
C LYS A 24 10.63 -15.53 -26.61
N GLN A 25 11.83 -15.79 -26.09
CA GLN A 25 12.26 -17.13 -25.70
C GLN A 25 11.61 -17.55 -24.38
N THR A 26 11.56 -16.66 -23.40
CA THR A 26 10.93 -16.90 -22.11
C THR A 26 9.43 -16.60 -22.12
N GLY A 27 8.93 -15.93 -23.16
CA GLY A 27 7.54 -15.47 -23.25
C GLY A 27 7.24 -14.26 -22.35
N LEU A 28 8.26 -13.52 -21.91
CA LEU A 28 8.08 -12.35 -21.06
C LEU A 28 7.29 -11.27 -21.81
N LYS A 29 6.25 -10.75 -21.15
CA LYS A 29 5.56 -9.52 -21.50
C LYS A 29 5.44 -8.71 -20.22
N ALA A 30 6.12 -7.57 -20.15
CA ALA A 30 6.05 -6.70 -18.98
C ALA A 30 5.92 -5.24 -19.39
N ILE A 31 5.30 -4.45 -18.52
CA ILE A 31 5.21 -3.00 -18.65
C ILE A 31 5.73 -2.39 -17.35
N ILE A 32 6.67 -1.46 -17.44
CA ILE A 32 7.17 -0.68 -16.30
C ILE A 32 6.70 0.75 -16.48
N GLY A 33 5.92 1.26 -15.52
CA GLY A 33 5.48 2.65 -15.45
C GLY A 33 6.28 3.41 -14.40
N ILE A 34 6.90 4.51 -14.80
CA ILE A 34 7.52 5.49 -13.89
C ILE A 34 6.65 6.74 -13.95
N TYR A 35 5.95 7.00 -12.85
CA TYR A 35 5.10 8.18 -12.75
C TYR A 35 5.93 9.43 -12.48
N SER A 36 6.73 9.40 -11.41
CA SER A 36 7.58 10.52 -11.03
C SER A 36 8.86 10.02 -10.35
N THR A 37 9.98 10.70 -10.62
CA THR A 37 11.27 10.56 -9.95
C THR A 37 11.69 11.84 -9.22
N ALA A 38 10.75 12.76 -8.98
CA ALA A 38 11.01 14.07 -8.37
C ALA A 38 11.77 13.97 -7.02
N LEU A 39 11.37 13.03 -6.17
CA LEU A 39 11.99 12.79 -4.87
C LEU A 39 13.25 11.92 -4.96
N GLY A 40 13.30 11.01 -5.94
CA GLY A 40 14.38 10.06 -6.12
C GLY A 40 14.00 8.94 -7.08
N PRO A 41 14.78 7.84 -7.13
CA PRO A 41 14.42 6.65 -7.89
C PRO A 41 12.98 6.22 -7.64
N ALA A 42 12.30 5.78 -8.69
CA ALA A 42 10.95 5.27 -8.56
C ALA A 42 10.98 3.90 -7.85
N LEU A 43 10.19 3.71 -6.79
CA LEU A 43 10.07 2.40 -6.14
C LEU A 43 8.62 1.91 -6.21
N GLY A 44 8.46 0.65 -6.61
CA GLY A 44 7.20 -0.07 -6.46
C GLY A 44 7.27 -1.50 -6.95
N GLY A 45 6.37 -2.35 -6.44
CA GLY A 45 6.39 -3.78 -6.71
C GLY A 45 6.06 -4.18 -8.15
N THR A 46 6.39 -5.44 -8.48
CA THR A 46 6.02 -6.10 -9.74
C THR A 46 4.81 -7.00 -9.53
N ARG A 47 3.70 -6.65 -10.17
CA ARG A 47 2.51 -7.50 -10.21
C ARG A 47 2.61 -8.51 -11.34
N PHE A 48 2.44 -9.80 -11.06
CA PHE A 48 2.37 -10.85 -12.08
C PHE A 48 0.92 -11.34 -12.18
N TYR A 49 0.23 -10.93 -13.25
CA TYR A 49 -1.21 -11.12 -13.35
C TYR A 49 -1.70 -11.42 -14.78
N PRO A 50 -2.70 -12.32 -14.95
CA PRO A 50 -3.26 -12.66 -16.26
C PRO A 50 -4.31 -11.64 -16.72
N TYR A 51 -3.86 -10.48 -17.23
CA TYR A 51 -4.74 -9.47 -17.81
C TYR A 51 -5.51 -9.99 -19.04
N ALA A 52 -6.71 -9.44 -19.29
CA ALA A 52 -7.50 -9.79 -20.47
C ALA A 52 -6.94 -9.16 -21.76
N SER A 53 -6.37 -7.96 -21.66
CA SER A 53 -5.76 -7.24 -22.78
C SER A 53 -4.50 -6.45 -22.38
N GLU A 54 -3.74 -6.00 -23.37
CA GLU A 54 -2.58 -5.12 -23.16
C GLU A 54 -3.00 -3.76 -22.58
N SER A 55 -4.16 -3.25 -23.04
CA SER A 55 -4.75 -2.01 -22.54
C SER A 55 -5.09 -2.08 -21.06
N ASP A 56 -5.56 -3.23 -20.57
CA ASP A 56 -5.84 -3.42 -19.14
C ASP A 56 -4.55 -3.46 -18.31
N ALA A 57 -3.51 -4.13 -18.82
CA ALA A 57 -2.20 -4.15 -18.18
C ALA A 57 -1.56 -2.75 -18.13
N LEU A 58 -1.70 -1.98 -19.22
CA LEU A 58 -1.24 -0.60 -19.29
C LEU A 58 -2.02 0.31 -18.33
N ALA A 59 -3.34 0.19 -18.27
CA ALA A 59 -4.15 0.97 -17.34
C ALA A 59 -3.74 0.70 -15.88
N ASP A 60 -3.60 -0.57 -15.50
CA ASP A 60 -3.22 -0.97 -14.14
C ASP A 60 -1.82 -0.46 -13.76
N VAL A 61 -0.81 -0.59 -14.64
CA VAL A 61 0.53 -0.09 -14.31
C VAL A 61 0.57 1.43 -14.16
N LEU A 62 -0.21 2.17 -14.97
CA LEU A 62 -0.28 3.64 -14.89
C LEU A 62 -0.92 4.11 -13.58
N ASP A 63 -2.05 3.51 -13.20
CA ASP A 63 -2.73 3.87 -11.95
C ASP A 63 -1.89 3.51 -10.72
N LEU A 64 -1.29 2.31 -10.72
CA LEU A 64 -0.48 1.85 -9.60
C LEU A 64 0.82 2.65 -9.44
N SER A 65 1.49 3.05 -10.54
CA SER A 65 2.71 3.85 -10.44
C SER A 65 2.43 5.25 -9.91
N ARG A 66 1.27 5.84 -10.25
CA ARG A 66 0.79 7.09 -9.63
C ARG A 66 0.59 6.90 -8.14
N GLY A 67 -0.17 5.87 -7.74
CA GLY A 67 -0.40 5.56 -6.32
C GLY A 67 0.89 5.37 -5.52
N MET A 68 1.92 4.77 -6.12
CA MET A 68 3.24 4.63 -5.47
C MET A 68 3.96 5.97 -5.25
N ALA A 69 3.79 6.96 -6.12
CA ALA A 69 4.40 8.28 -5.91
C ALA A 69 3.80 8.97 -4.68
N TYR A 70 2.47 8.97 -4.59
CA TYR A 70 1.75 9.55 -3.45
C TYR A 70 2.08 8.81 -2.15
N LYS A 71 2.10 7.47 -2.19
CA LYS A 71 2.48 6.62 -1.05
C LYS A 71 3.91 6.88 -0.58
N ASN A 72 4.88 6.93 -1.49
CA ASN A 72 6.28 7.17 -1.13
C ASN A 72 6.50 8.59 -0.60
N ALA A 73 5.83 9.58 -1.21
CA ALA A 73 5.89 10.96 -0.77
C ALA A 73 5.33 11.12 0.64
N ILE A 74 4.12 10.61 0.91
CA ILE A 74 3.47 10.76 2.22
C ILE A 74 4.15 9.95 3.31
N ALA A 75 4.80 8.83 2.96
CA ALA A 75 5.62 8.04 3.86
C ALA A 75 6.96 8.73 4.23
N GLY A 76 7.25 9.90 3.65
CA GLY A 76 8.48 10.66 3.90
C GLY A 76 9.73 10.02 3.28
N LEU A 77 9.57 9.19 2.26
CA LEU A 77 10.67 8.50 1.58
C LEU A 77 11.21 9.38 0.45
N ASP A 78 12.53 9.36 0.24
CA ASP A 78 13.20 10.04 -0.89
C ASP A 78 13.15 9.17 -2.15
N LEU A 79 11.95 8.69 -2.46
CA LEU A 79 11.65 7.79 -3.57
C LEU A 79 10.48 8.33 -4.38
N GLY A 80 10.58 8.19 -5.69
CA GLY A 80 9.51 8.46 -6.64
C GLY A 80 8.51 7.31 -6.73
N GLY A 81 7.53 7.41 -7.63
CA GLY A 81 6.53 6.37 -7.87
C GLY A 81 6.77 5.59 -9.15
N GLY A 82 6.91 4.28 -9.00
CA GLY A 82 7.00 3.35 -10.14
C GLY A 82 6.16 2.11 -9.89
N LYS A 83 5.89 1.36 -10.96
CA LYS A 83 5.27 0.04 -10.88
C LYS A 83 5.68 -0.79 -12.08
N ALA A 84 5.69 -2.11 -11.91
CA ALA A 84 5.77 -3.03 -13.02
C ALA A 84 4.61 -4.02 -13.00
N VAL A 85 4.19 -4.43 -14.19
CA VAL A 85 3.29 -5.57 -14.39
C VAL A 85 3.97 -6.57 -15.32
N ILE A 86 3.92 -7.86 -14.97
CA ILE A 86 4.23 -8.98 -15.86
C ILE A 86 2.90 -9.61 -16.23
N TRP A 87 2.60 -9.63 -17.53
CA TRP A 87 1.35 -10.12 -18.05
C TRP A 87 1.39 -11.63 -18.32
N GLY A 88 0.77 -12.38 -17.41
CA GLY A 88 0.53 -13.81 -17.55
C GLY A 88 0.14 -14.46 -16.23
N ASP A 89 -0.19 -15.74 -16.28
CA ASP A 89 -0.54 -16.52 -15.09
C ASP A 89 0.75 -17.00 -14.38
N PRO A 90 1.05 -16.51 -13.17
CA PRO A 90 2.28 -16.87 -12.46
C PRO A 90 2.35 -18.36 -12.09
N GLU A 91 1.24 -19.09 -12.03
CA GLU A 91 1.25 -20.53 -11.75
C GLU A 91 1.60 -21.36 -12.99
N ARG A 92 1.47 -20.77 -14.19
CA ARG A 92 1.64 -21.48 -15.47
C ARG A 92 2.92 -21.13 -16.20
N ILE A 93 3.32 -19.87 -16.20
CA ILE A 93 4.41 -19.40 -17.06
C ILE A 93 5.65 -18.91 -16.30
N LYS A 94 5.58 -18.77 -14.97
CA LYS A 94 6.71 -18.30 -14.17
C LYS A 94 7.85 -19.31 -14.25
N SER A 95 9.04 -18.81 -14.56
CA SER A 95 10.28 -19.59 -14.61
C SER A 95 11.48 -18.71 -14.26
N GLU A 96 12.60 -19.32 -13.87
CA GLU A 96 13.84 -18.59 -13.58
C GLU A 96 14.28 -17.73 -14.77
N ALA A 97 14.23 -18.28 -15.99
CA ALA A 97 14.65 -17.58 -17.20
C ALA A 97 13.80 -16.32 -17.44
N LEU A 98 12.46 -16.41 -17.27
CA LEU A 98 11.56 -15.27 -17.40
C LEU A 98 11.86 -14.17 -16.38
N LEU A 99 12.07 -14.54 -15.12
CA LEU A 99 12.35 -13.58 -14.04
C LEU A 99 13.72 -12.93 -14.23
N ARG A 100 14.73 -13.67 -14.68
CA ARG A 100 16.04 -13.09 -15.03
C ARG A 100 15.94 -12.15 -16.23
N ALA A 101 15.20 -12.51 -17.28
CA ALA A 101 14.96 -11.60 -18.40
C ALA A 101 14.32 -10.29 -17.93
N TYR A 102 13.33 -10.37 -17.02
CA TYR A 102 12.74 -9.19 -16.39
C TYR A 102 13.78 -8.38 -15.59
N GLY A 103 14.62 -9.05 -14.78
CA GLY A 103 15.71 -8.38 -14.04
C GLY A 103 16.69 -7.62 -14.93
N ARG A 104 17.01 -8.13 -16.13
CA ARG A 104 17.84 -7.42 -17.11
C ARG A 104 17.17 -6.17 -17.66
N PHE A 105 15.85 -6.18 -17.84
CA PHE A 105 15.10 -4.98 -18.21
C PHE A 105 15.06 -3.94 -17.08
N VAL A 106 14.92 -4.39 -15.82
CA VAL A 106 15.07 -3.49 -14.66
C VAL A 106 16.47 -2.87 -14.62
N GLU A 107 17.52 -3.68 -14.82
CA GLU A 107 18.91 -3.18 -14.87
C GLU A 107 19.11 -2.12 -15.96
N SER A 108 18.46 -2.28 -17.12
CA SER A 108 18.54 -1.31 -18.22
C SER A 108 18.01 0.09 -17.86
N LEU A 109 17.23 0.22 -16.78
CA LEU A 109 16.76 1.50 -16.25
C LEU A 109 17.80 2.18 -15.34
N ALA A 110 18.95 1.55 -15.11
CA ALA A 110 20.13 2.12 -14.45
C ALA A 110 19.80 2.85 -13.14
N GLY A 111 18.98 2.22 -12.29
CA GLY A 111 18.62 2.75 -10.98
C GLY A 111 17.53 3.82 -11.00
N ARG A 112 16.89 4.10 -12.14
CA ARG A 112 15.67 4.92 -12.18
C ARG A 112 14.47 4.23 -11.56
N TYR A 113 14.46 2.89 -11.51
CA TYR A 113 13.37 2.09 -10.96
C TYR A 113 13.89 0.96 -10.08
N TYR A 114 13.39 0.88 -8.84
CA TYR A 114 13.55 -0.24 -7.93
C TYR A 114 12.28 -1.08 -7.90
N THR A 115 12.43 -2.37 -8.11
CA THR A 115 11.33 -3.33 -8.05
C THR A 115 11.22 -4.01 -6.68
N ALA A 116 10.06 -4.61 -6.42
CA ALA A 116 9.75 -5.33 -5.19
C ALA A 116 8.65 -6.38 -5.42
N CYS A 117 8.25 -7.09 -4.36
CA CYS A 117 7.10 -7.99 -4.39
C CYS A 117 5.77 -7.23 -4.59
N ASP A 118 4.82 -7.85 -5.30
CA ASP A 118 3.40 -7.49 -5.37
C ASP A 118 2.57 -8.77 -5.61
N VAL A 119 1.29 -8.64 -5.95
CA VAL A 119 0.42 -9.76 -6.32
C VAL A 119 1.08 -10.61 -7.41
N GLY A 120 1.24 -11.91 -7.15
CA GLY A 120 1.84 -12.86 -8.08
C GLY A 120 3.37 -12.92 -8.05
N THR A 121 4.05 -12.07 -7.29
CA THR A 121 5.51 -12.16 -7.04
C THR A 121 5.83 -12.24 -5.56
N TYR A 122 6.88 -12.97 -5.21
CA TYR A 122 7.25 -13.24 -3.82
C TYR A 122 8.76 -13.06 -3.60
N VAL A 123 9.17 -13.13 -2.34
CA VAL A 123 10.55 -12.94 -1.88
C VAL A 123 11.55 -13.79 -2.71
N ALA A 124 11.22 -15.06 -2.97
CA ALA A 124 12.06 -15.95 -3.78
C ALA A 124 12.19 -15.49 -5.25
N ASP A 125 11.16 -14.85 -5.80
CA ASP A 125 11.22 -14.28 -7.15
C ASP A 125 12.16 -13.07 -7.19
N MET A 126 12.16 -12.25 -6.12
CA MET A 126 13.08 -11.12 -5.99
C MET A 126 14.53 -11.58 -5.89
N ASP A 127 14.80 -12.70 -5.21
CA ASP A 127 16.15 -13.29 -5.16
C ASP A 127 16.63 -13.75 -6.53
N VAL A 128 15.73 -14.24 -7.40
CA VAL A 128 16.06 -14.61 -8.79
C VAL A 128 16.34 -13.36 -9.64
N ILE A 129 15.49 -12.34 -9.53
CA ILE A 129 15.63 -11.06 -10.24
C ILE A 129 16.95 -10.38 -9.85
N ALA A 130 17.31 -10.43 -8.56
CA ALA A 130 18.53 -9.84 -8.00
C ALA A 130 19.84 -10.41 -8.59
N ARG A 131 19.77 -11.54 -9.30
CA ARG A 131 20.94 -12.10 -9.98
C ARG A 131 21.34 -11.31 -11.23
N GLU A 132 20.44 -10.48 -11.75
CA GLU A 132 20.66 -9.67 -12.96
C GLU A 132 20.68 -8.17 -12.68
N THR A 133 20.23 -7.72 -11.50
CA THR A 133 20.17 -6.29 -11.14
C THR A 133 20.33 -6.04 -9.65
N SER A 134 20.87 -4.88 -9.29
CA SER A 134 20.89 -4.39 -7.90
C SER A 134 19.65 -3.59 -7.52
N TYR A 135 18.76 -3.27 -8.48
CA TYR A 135 17.60 -2.40 -8.26
C TYR A 135 16.35 -3.19 -7.87
N VAL A 136 16.48 -4.03 -6.85
CA VAL A 136 15.42 -4.89 -6.32
C VAL A 136 15.45 -4.90 -4.79
N THR A 137 14.27 -4.88 -4.19
CA THR A 137 14.05 -4.88 -2.73
C THR A 137 13.02 -5.95 -2.35
N GLY A 138 12.88 -6.22 -1.05
CA GLY A 138 12.02 -7.30 -0.56
C GLY A 138 12.59 -8.69 -0.82
N ARG A 139 13.93 -8.80 -0.82
CA ARG A 139 14.65 -10.06 -0.95
C ARG A 139 14.60 -10.86 0.35
N SER A 140 15.04 -12.11 0.29
CA SER A 140 15.09 -12.95 1.49
C SER A 140 16.14 -12.45 2.48
N VAL A 141 15.91 -12.72 3.76
CA VAL A 141 16.86 -12.37 4.83
C VAL A 141 18.23 -13.00 4.60
N GLU A 142 18.26 -14.23 4.05
CA GLU A 142 19.49 -14.94 3.67
C GLU A 142 20.31 -14.18 2.62
N HIS A 143 19.65 -13.41 1.76
CA HIS A 143 20.29 -12.56 0.74
C HIS A 143 20.36 -11.07 1.17
N GLY A 144 20.24 -10.80 2.47
CA GLY A 144 20.35 -9.46 3.05
C GLY A 144 19.13 -8.56 2.81
N GLY A 145 17.99 -9.15 2.44
CA GLY A 145 16.76 -8.42 2.17
C GLY A 145 15.85 -8.22 3.38
N ALA A 146 14.80 -7.42 3.17
CA ALA A 146 13.89 -7.01 4.22
C ALA A 146 12.87 -8.08 4.65
N GLY A 147 12.74 -9.18 3.92
CA GLY A 147 11.82 -10.28 4.24
C GLY A 147 10.34 -9.89 4.17
N ASP A 148 9.53 -10.42 5.10
CA ASP A 148 8.07 -10.22 5.09
C ASP A 148 7.69 -8.78 5.51
N SER A 149 7.26 -7.98 4.53
CA SER A 149 6.82 -6.60 4.72
C SER A 149 5.46 -6.45 5.42
N SER A 150 4.75 -7.56 5.63
CA SER A 150 3.44 -7.57 6.29
C SER A 150 3.53 -7.12 7.76
N ILE A 151 4.68 -7.31 8.39
CA ILE A 151 4.93 -6.96 9.80
C ILE A 151 4.84 -5.44 9.98
N LEU A 152 5.64 -4.66 9.23
CA LEU A 152 5.59 -3.20 9.35
C LEU A 152 4.36 -2.59 8.70
N THR A 153 3.72 -3.28 7.74
CA THR A 153 2.40 -2.87 7.24
C THR A 153 1.36 -2.90 8.36
N ALA A 154 1.28 -3.98 9.14
CA ALA A 154 0.36 -4.08 10.27
C ALA A 154 0.67 -3.05 11.36
N TRP A 155 1.96 -2.85 11.65
CA TRP A 155 2.41 -1.81 12.57
C TRP A 155 1.98 -0.42 12.12
N GLY A 156 2.15 -0.09 10.84
CA GLY A 156 1.72 1.18 10.26
C GLY A 156 0.22 1.41 10.37
N VAL A 157 -0.59 0.39 10.05
CA VAL A 157 -2.05 0.45 10.15
C VAL A 157 -2.47 0.71 11.60
N PHE A 158 -1.85 0.01 12.56
CA PHE A 158 -2.10 0.23 13.98
C PHE A 158 -1.73 1.66 14.41
N GLN A 159 -0.62 2.23 13.93
CA GLN A 159 -0.26 3.62 14.23
C GLN A 159 -1.23 4.63 13.60
N GLY A 160 -1.71 4.37 12.38
CA GLY A 160 -2.79 5.14 11.76
C GLY A 160 -4.09 5.08 12.56
N MET A 161 -4.45 3.91 13.07
CA MET A 161 -5.60 3.73 13.96
C MET A 161 -5.45 4.52 15.26
N ARG A 162 -4.26 4.53 15.88
CA ARG A 162 -3.99 5.32 17.08
C ARG A 162 -4.14 6.82 16.83
N ALA A 163 -3.69 7.32 15.69
CA ALA A 163 -3.88 8.72 15.31
C ALA A 163 -5.37 9.06 15.09
N ALA A 164 -6.11 8.18 14.40
CA ALA A 164 -7.55 8.32 14.23
C ALA A 164 -8.30 8.27 15.57
N ALA A 165 -7.86 7.43 16.50
CA ALA A 165 -8.42 7.32 17.84
C ALA A 165 -8.18 8.57 18.69
N GLU A 166 -6.98 9.14 18.65
CA GLU A 166 -6.72 10.41 19.31
C GLU A 166 -7.63 11.51 18.77
N HIS A 167 -7.81 11.53 17.45
CA HIS A 167 -8.64 12.53 16.79
C HIS A 167 -10.14 12.40 17.16
N VAL A 168 -10.69 11.18 17.16
CA VAL A 168 -12.13 10.94 17.42
C VAL A 168 -12.46 10.84 18.91
N TRP A 169 -11.56 10.29 19.72
CA TRP A 169 -11.81 9.94 21.12
C TRP A 169 -10.85 10.62 22.12
N GLY A 170 -9.89 11.42 21.66
CA GLY A 170 -9.01 12.21 22.52
C GLY A 170 -7.82 11.45 23.13
N ALA A 171 -7.63 10.16 22.81
CA ALA A 171 -6.51 9.37 23.29
C ALA A 171 -5.94 8.44 22.18
N PRO A 172 -4.60 8.31 22.07
CA PRO A 172 -3.95 7.50 21.04
C PRO A 172 -3.92 6.00 21.39
N THR A 173 -5.09 5.43 21.66
CA THR A 173 -5.29 4.02 22.03
C THR A 173 -6.68 3.55 21.62
N LEU A 174 -6.81 2.27 21.32
CA LEU A 174 -8.04 1.55 21.07
C LEU A 174 -8.50 0.74 22.29
N ALA A 175 -7.88 0.94 23.46
CA ALA A 175 -8.31 0.30 24.70
C ALA A 175 -9.82 0.50 24.95
N GLY A 176 -10.55 -0.60 25.12
CA GLY A 176 -12.01 -0.58 25.32
C GLY A 176 -12.83 -0.23 24.08
N ARG A 177 -12.21 -0.15 22.90
CA ARG A 177 -12.90 -0.02 21.60
C ARG A 177 -13.09 -1.37 20.95
N ARG A 178 -14.16 -1.51 20.17
CA ARG A 178 -14.45 -2.72 19.41
C ARG A 178 -14.03 -2.56 17.95
N VAL A 179 -13.07 -3.36 17.51
CA VAL A 179 -12.42 -3.25 16.20
C VAL A 179 -12.80 -4.44 15.32
N GLY A 180 -13.41 -4.15 14.18
CA GLY A 180 -13.80 -5.14 13.18
C GLY A 180 -12.75 -5.32 12.10
N VAL A 181 -12.08 -6.48 12.08
CA VAL A 181 -11.03 -6.82 11.10
C VAL A 181 -11.59 -7.73 10.00
N ALA A 182 -11.70 -7.20 8.78
CA ALA A 182 -12.11 -7.97 7.60
C ALA A 182 -10.87 -8.51 6.88
N GLY A 183 -10.53 -9.77 7.11
CA GLY A 183 -9.35 -10.43 6.55
C GLY A 183 -8.26 -10.69 7.59
N LEU A 184 -7.98 -11.96 7.82
CA LEU A 184 -6.96 -12.53 8.69
C LEU A 184 -5.82 -13.16 7.86
N GLY A 185 -5.46 -12.49 6.77
CA GLY A 185 -4.26 -12.76 5.97
C GLY A 185 -2.98 -12.30 6.68
N LYS A 186 -1.85 -12.21 5.96
CA LYS A 186 -0.55 -11.89 6.57
C LYS A 186 -0.58 -10.62 7.45
N VAL A 187 -1.12 -9.53 6.92
CA VAL A 187 -1.21 -8.25 7.66
C VAL A 187 -2.26 -8.31 8.77
N GLY A 188 -3.45 -8.83 8.48
CA GLY A 188 -4.56 -8.91 9.43
C GLY A 188 -4.20 -9.67 10.71
N LYS A 189 -3.43 -10.75 10.60
CA LYS A 189 -2.95 -11.53 11.77
C LYS A 189 -2.09 -10.70 12.72
N TYR A 190 -1.12 -9.96 12.19
CA TYR A 190 -0.26 -9.09 13.00
C TYR A 190 -1.05 -7.91 13.58
N LEU A 191 -1.99 -7.35 12.80
CA LEU A 191 -2.86 -6.26 13.27
C LEU A 191 -3.71 -6.70 14.47
N VAL A 192 -4.31 -7.89 14.41
CA VAL A 192 -5.07 -8.47 15.55
C VAL A 192 -4.21 -8.55 16.81
N GLY A 193 -2.94 -8.97 16.69
CA GLY A 193 -2.00 -8.98 17.82
C GLY A 193 -1.81 -7.59 18.43
N HIS A 194 -1.50 -6.58 17.60
CA HIS A 194 -1.33 -5.20 18.07
C HIS A 194 -2.58 -4.62 18.74
N LEU A 195 -3.76 -4.93 18.21
CA LEU A 195 -5.05 -4.48 18.75
C LEU A 195 -5.31 -5.08 20.14
N ILE A 196 -5.05 -6.38 20.31
CA ILE A 196 -5.20 -7.08 21.59
C ILE A 196 -4.20 -6.53 22.61
N ASP A 197 -2.94 -6.32 22.22
CA ASP A 197 -1.90 -5.77 23.10
C ASP A 197 -2.23 -4.35 23.58
N ASP A 198 -2.94 -3.56 22.77
CA ASP A 198 -3.43 -2.21 23.12
C ASP A 198 -4.75 -2.23 23.93
N GLY A 199 -5.34 -3.41 24.14
CA GLY A 199 -6.56 -3.58 24.94
C GLY A 199 -7.88 -3.38 24.19
N ALA A 200 -7.89 -3.49 22.86
CA ALA A 200 -9.10 -3.46 22.06
C ALA A 200 -9.87 -4.80 22.12
N GLU A 201 -11.20 -4.75 22.01
CA GLU A 201 -12.01 -5.92 21.69
C GLU A 201 -11.97 -6.14 20.18
N VAL A 202 -11.65 -7.35 19.73
CA VAL A 202 -11.53 -7.65 18.30
C VAL A 202 -12.64 -8.59 17.86
N VAL A 203 -13.38 -8.17 16.83
CA VAL A 203 -14.24 -9.03 16.01
C VAL A 203 -13.62 -9.17 14.62
N ALA A 204 -13.65 -10.37 14.05
CA ALA A 204 -12.98 -10.61 12.77
C ALA A 204 -13.72 -11.61 11.89
N THR A 205 -13.42 -11.57 10.60
CA THR A 205 -13.90 -12.57 9.64
C THR A 205 -12.86 -12.79 8.55
N ASP A 206 -12.88 -13.98 7.95
CA ASP A 206 -12.07 -14.35 6.79
C ASP A 206 -12.78 -15.48 6.02
N VAL A 207 -12.67 -15.46 4.70
CA VAL A 207 -13.23 -16.51 3.82
C VAL A 207 -12.42 -17.82 3.89
N ASN A 208 -11.17 -17.76 4.37
CA ASN A 208 -10.26 -18.89 4.45
C ASN A 208 -10.42 -19.62 5.80
N PRO A 209 -10.89 -20.88 5.82
CA PRO A 209 -11.06 -21.66 7.04
C PRO A 209 -9.78 -21.76 7.88
N LYS A 210 -8.60 -21.84 7.25
CA LYS A 210 -7.31 -21.91 7.95
C LYS A 210 -6.97 -20.63 8.71
N ALA A 211 -7.44 -19.48 8.22
CA ALA A 211 -7.25 -18.20 8.90
C ALA A 211 -8.15 -18.10 10.13
N LEU A 212 -9.39 -18.59 10.03
CA LEU A 212 -10.31 -18.69 11.16
C LEU A 212 -9.81 -19.68 12.22
N GLU A 213 -9.33 -20.86 11.81
CA GLU A 213 -8.70 -21.84 12.72
C GLU A 213 -7.50 -21.25 13.46
N TRP A 214 -6.63 -20.54 12.75
CA TRP A 214 -5.51 -19.83 13.37
C TRP A 214 -5.97 -18.83 14.44
N ALA A 215 -7.01 -18.04 14.15
CA ALA A 215 -7.53 -17.06 15.10
C ALA A 215 -8.09 -17.74 16.36
N ARG A 216 -8.86 -18.83 16.20
CA ARG A 216 -9.37 -19.61 17.35
C ARG A 216 -8.26 -20.19 18.21
N ALA A 217 -7.16 -20.64 17.59
CA ALA A 217 -6.05 -21.26 18.29
C ALA A 217 -5.14 -20.23 19.00
N THR A 218 -4.90 -19.07 18.37
CA THR A 218 -3.90 -18.09 18.82
C THR A 218 -4.52 -16.98 19.66
N HIS A 219 -5.75 -16.58 19.34
CA HIS A 219 -6.46 -15.48 19.97
C HIS A 219 -7.93 -15.90 20.25
N PRO A 220 -8.18 -16.85 21.15
CA PRO A 220 -9.53 -17.36 21.43
C PRO A 220 -10.52 -16.29 21.92
N GLN A 221 -10.03 -15.13 22.36
CA GLN A 221 -10.83 -13.95 22.71
C GLN A 221 -11.39 -13.19 21.49
N VAL A 222 -10.89 -13.44 20.28
CA VAL A 222 -11.39 -12.80 19.05
C VAL A 222 -12.72 -13.44 18.67
N ALA A 223 -13.77 -12.63 18.60
CA ALA A 223 -15.07 -13.09 18.16
C ALA A 223 -15.13 -13.16 16.62
N LEU A 224 -15.31 -14.37 16.09
CA LEU A 224 -15.35 -14.62 14.65
C LEU A 224 -16.78 -14.51 14.11
N LEU A 225 -16.98 -13.72 13.06
CA LEU A 225 -18.25 -13.55 12.37
C LEU A 225 -18.25 -14.30 11.03
N ASP A 226 -19.44 -14.68 10.58
CA ASP A 226 -19.65 -15.53 9.41
C ASP A 226 -19.08 -14.92 8.12
N ASP A 227 -19.29 -13.62 7.92
CA ASP A 227 -18.84 -12.91 6.73
C ASP A 227 -18.60 -11.40 6.96
N ALA A 228 -18.13 -10.74 5.90
CA ALA A 228 -17.86 -9.31 5.90
C ALA A 228 -19.14 -8.45 6.06
N ALA A 229 -20.30 -8.92 5.60
CA ALA A 229 -21.55 -8.18 5.73
C ALA A 229 -22.01 -8.17 7.21
N ALA A 230 -21.90 -9.30 7.90
CA ALA A 230 -22.13 -9.41 9.33
C ALA A 230 -21.19 -8.49 10.13
N LEU A 231 -19.92 -8.40 9.71
CA LEU A 231 -18.94 -7.50 10.33
C LEU A 231 -19.27 -6.02 10.10
N VAL A 232 -19.66 -5.63 8.88
CA VAL A 232 -20.07 -4.24 8.56
C VAL A 232 -21.31 -3.82 9.38
N ALA A 233 -22.26 -4.74 9.58
CA ALA A 233 -23.47 -4.51 10.35
C ALA A 233 -23.30 -4.63 11.87
N ALA A 234 -22.15 -5.13 12.34
CA ALA A 234 -21.87 -5.30 13.76
C ALA A 234 -21.70 -3.95 14.47
N ASP A 235 -21.98 -3.93 15.77
CA ASP A 235 -21.71 -2.77 16.61
C ASP A 235 -20.21 -2.68 16.89
N ILE A 236 -19.48 -1.94 16.07
CA ILE A 236 -18.02 -1.75 16.12
C ILE A 236 -17.68 -0.26 16.11
N ASP A 237 -16.57 0.12 16.74
CA ASP A 237 -16.05 1.49 16.73
C ASP A 237 -15.16 1.76 15.51
N VAL A 238 -14.35 0.76 15.13
CA VAL A 238 -13.38 0.83 14.02
C VAL A 238 -13.64 -0.31 13.05
N TYR A 239 -13.71 -0.02 11.76
CA TYR A 239 -13.69 -1.01 10.69
C TYR A 239 -12.33 -1.03 9.98
N ALA A 240 -11.73 -2.20 9.89
CA ALA A 240 -10.40 -2.42 9.35
C ALA A 240 -10.44 -3.38 8.15
N PRO A 241 -10.70 -2.86 6.94
CA PRO A 241 -10.65 -3.68 5.72
C PRO A 241 -9.20 -4.09 5.43
N CYS A 242 -8.91 -5.39 5.50
CA CYS A 242 -7.58 -5.98 5.32
C CYS A 242 -7.55 -7.07 4.24
N ALA A 243 -8.63 -7.24 3.48
CA ALA A 243 -8.78 -8.29 2.48
C ALA A 243 -8.78 -7.76 1.04
N LEU A 244 -9.86 -7.07 0.65
CA LEU A 244 -10.14 -6.73 -0.76
C LEU A 244 -10.18 -5.21 -0.98
N SER A 245 -9.84 -4.81 -2.21
CA SER A 245 -10.13 -3.46 -2.71
C SER A 245 -11.64 -3.25 -2.84
N GLY A 246 -12.09 -1.99 -2.82
CA GLY A 246 -13.51 -1.62 -2.94
C GLY A 246 -14.38 -2.08 -1.77
N ALA A 247 -13.78 -2.36 -0.61
CA ALA A 247 -14.49 -2.78 0.60
C ALA A 247 -15.48 -1.71 1.10
N LEU A 248 -15.23 -0.44 0.76
CA LEU A 248 -16.13 0.69 0.99
C LEU A 248 -16.80 1.07 -0.33
N ASN A 249 -18.11 0.86 -0.43
CA ASN A 249 -18.92 1.09 -1.61
C ASN A 249 -20.32 1.59 -1.23
N ASP A 250 -21.18 1.81 -2.23
CA ASP A 250 -22.54 2.33 -2.05
C ASP A 250 -23.44 1.45 -1.17
N ASP A 251 -23.11 0.16 -0.99
CA ASP A 251 -23.87 -0.76 -0.14
C ASP A 251 -23.27 -0.87 1.27
N THR A 252 -21.94 -0.98 1.37
CA THR A 252 -21.26 -1.19 2.65
C THR A 252 -21.19 0.08 3.47
N VAL A 253 -20.98 1.25 2.83
CA VAL A 253 -20.93 2.51 3.56
C VAL A 253 -22.23 2.79 4.28
N PRO A 254 -23.44 2.69 3.70
CA PRO A 254 -24.68 2.92 4.45
C PRO A 254 -24.92 1.95 5.62
N ALA A 255 -24.51 0.68 5.48
CA ALA A 255 -24.69 -0.34 6.51
C ALA A 255 -23.69 -0.23 7.67
N LEU A 256 -22.56 0.44 7.44
CA LEU A 256 -21.45 0.53 8.38
C LEU A 256 -21.83 1.26 9.67
N ARG A 257 -21.55 0.65 10.83
CA ARG A 257 -21.78 1.28 12.15
C ARG A 257 -20.56 1.93 12.78
N ALA A 258 -19.38 1.67 12.22
CA ALA A 258 -18.11 2.21 12.70
C ALA A 258 -18.06 3.75 12.65
N LYS A 259 -17.26 4.33 13.56
CA LYS A 259 -16.91 5.77 13.55
C LYS A 259 -15.59 6.02 12.83
N VAL A 260 -14.75 5.01 12.72
CA VAL A 260 -13.45 5.08 12.05
C VAL A 260 -13.33 3.95 11.03
N VAL A 261 -12.77 4.25 9.87
CA VAL A 261 -12.27 3.26 8.92
C VAL A 261 -10.76 3.43 8.78
N ALA A 262 -10.02 2.37 9.10
CA ALA A 262 -8.56 2.33 8.99
C ALA A 262 -8.13 0.88 8.75
N GLY A 263 -7.71 0.55 7.54
CA GLY A 263 -7.40 -0.83 7.15
C GLY A 263 -6.13 -0.97 6.33
N ALA A 264 -5.72 -2.22 6.12
CA ALA A 264 -4.52 -2.55 5.34
C ALA A 264 -4.78 -2.70 3.82
N ALA A 265 -6.02 -2.93 3.40
CA ALA A 265 -6.34 -3.16 2.00
C ALA A 265 -5.93 -1.94 1.14
N ASN A 266 -5.50 -2.19 -0.09
CA ASN A 266 -5.25 -1.12 -1.06
C ASN A 266 -6.54 -0.81 -1.82
N ASN A 267 -6.73 0.45 -2.22
CA ASN A 267 -7.89 0.93 -2.97
C ASN A 267 -9.19 0.61 -2.22
N GLN A 268 -9.29 1.02 -0.95
CA GLN A 268 -10.44 0.68 -0.09
C GLN A 268 -11.75 1.28 -0.57
N LEU A 269 -11.69 2.47 -1.17
CA LEU A 269 -12.81 3.16 -1.79
C LEU A 269 -13.10 2.57 -3.17
N ALA A 270 -14.33 2.16 -3.44
CA ALA A 270 -14.72 1.61 -4.74
C ALA A 270 -14.68 2.64 -5.88
N HIS A 271 -14.92 3.93 -5.57
CA HIS A 271 -14.81 5.05 -6.50
C HIS A 271 -14.67 6.38 -5.75
N SER A 272 -14.35 7.46 -6.48
CA SER A 272 -14.11 8.83 -6.00
C SER A 272 -15.38 9.58 -5.56
N GLY A 273 -16.12 8.99 -4.63
CA GLY A 273 -17.33 9.57 -4.04
C GLY A 273 -17.69 8.92 -2.72
N ILE A 274 -17.13 7.74 -2.45
CA ILE A 274 -17.26 7.01 -1.19
C ILE A 274 -16.70 7.83 -0.02
N GLU A 275 -15.61 8.58 -0.22
CA GLU A 275 -15.04 9.48 0.79
C GLU A 275 -16.03 10.56 1.24
N LYS A 276 -16.86 11.07 0.31
CA LYS A 276 -17.92 12.02 0.63
C LYS A 276 -19.05 11.34 1.41
N LEU A 277 -19.45 10.13 1.02
CA LEU A 277 -20.47 9.36 1.75
C LEU A 277 -20.03 9.06 3.19
N LEU A 278 -18.75 8.72 3.39
CA LEU A 278 -18.17 8.53 4.74
C LEU A 278 -18.21 9.84 5.54
N ALA A 279 -17.79 10.96 4.94
CA ALA A 279 -17.82 12.27 5.59
C ALA A 279 -19.24 12.74 5.95
N ASP A 280 -20.21 12.58 5.03
CA ASP A 280 -21.62 12.93 5.25
C ASP A 280 -22.24 12.11 6.41
N ARG A 281 -21.73 10.90 6.66
CA ARG A 281 -22.12 10.05 7.80
C ARG A 281 -21.32 10.30 9.08
N GLY A 282 -20.35 11.21 9.06
CA GLY A 282 -19.45 11.46 10.19
C GLY A 282 -18.52 10.28 10.50
N ILE A 283 -18.21 9.46 9.51
CA ILE A 283 -17.27 8.34 9.63
C ILE A 283 -15.89 8.82 9.20
N LEU A 284 -14.94 8.81 10.11
CA LEU A 284 -13.57 9.19 9.83
C LEU A 284 -12.88 8.11 9.00
N TYR A 285 -12.42 8.46 7.80
CA TYR A 285 -11.59 7.60 6.97
C TYR A 285 -10.11 7.98 7.11
N ALA A 286 -9.29 7.06 7.60
CA ALA A 286 -7.83 7.18 7.54
C ALA A 286 -7.35 6.64 6.19
N PRO A 287 -6.75 7.48 5.31
CA PRO A 287 -6.43 7.09 3.95
C PRO A 287 -5.54 5.85 3.88
N ASP A 288 -5.98 4.86 3.10
CA ASP A 288 -5.37 3.54 2.98
C ASP A 288 -3.87 3.60 2.62
N TYR A 289 -3.51 4.36 1.59
CA TYR A 289 -2.13 4.48 1.14
C TYR A 289 -1.19 5.17 2.13
N VAL A 290 -1.74 5.84 3.16
CA VAL A 290 -0.98 6.41 4.28
C VAL A 290 -0.79 5.34 5.35
N VAL A 291 -1.88 4.76 5.84
CA VAL A 291 -1.83 3.84 6.99
C VAL A 291 -1.16 2.53 6.65
N ASN A 292 -1.26 2.05 5.40
CA ASN A 292 -0.61 0.82 4.95
C ASN A 292 0.81 1.03 4.37
N ALA A 293 1.39 2.22 4.53
CA ALA A 293 2.72 2.56 3.99
C ALA A 293 3.88 1.82 4.68
N GLY A 294 3.65 1.17 5.82
CA GLY A 294 4.71 0.48 6.57
C GLY A 294 5.46 -0.58 5.77
N GLY A 295 4.78 -1.26 4.84
CA GLY A 295 5.42 -2.23 3.95
C GLY A 295 6.40 -1.58 2.96
N VAL A 296 6.07 -0.39 2.43
CA VAL A 296 6.99 0.32 1.53
C VAL A 296 8.18 0.91 2.28
N ILE A 297 7.95 1.40 3.50
CA ILE A 297 9.02 1.87 4.39
C ILE A 297 10.02 0.74 4.68
N GLN A 298 9.53 -0.49 4.90
CA GLN A 298 10.37 -1.65 5.16
C GLN A 298 11.28 -1.98 3.98
N VAL A 299 10.73 -2.08 2.76
CA VAL A 299 11.53 -2.43 1.57
C VAL A 299 12.41 -1.28 1.10
N ALA A 300 12.02 -0.02 1.33
CA ALA A 300 12.86 1.13 1.06
C ALA A 300 14.11 1.17 1.95
N ASP A 301 14.00 0.72 3.20
CA ASP A 301 15.14 0.64 4.12
C ASP A 301 16.22 -0.36 3.66
N GLU A 302 15.85 -1.36 2.84
CA GLU A 302 16.79 -2.31 2.23
C GLU A 302 17.80 -1.61 1.31
N ILE A 303 17.42 -0.51 0.64
CA ILE A 303 18.29 0.23 -0.29
C ILE A 303 19.53 0.77 0.43
N GLU A 304 19.39 1.16 1.70
CA GLU A 304 20.46 1.70 2.54
C GLU A 304 21.16 0.61 3.38
N GLY A 305 20.81 -0.66 3.18
CA GLY A 305 21.22 -1.79 4.01
C GLY A 305 20.26 -2.02 5.17
N PHE A 306 19.41 -3.04 5.06
CA PHE A 306 18.24 -3.25 5.92
C PHE A 306 18.55 -3.27 7.42
N ASN A 307 17.77 -2.52 8.20
CA ASN A 307 17.76 -2.57 9.65
C ASN A 307 16.31 -2.49 10.16
N PHE A 308 15.82 -3.57 10.77
CA PHE A 308 14.43 -3.68 11.19
C PHE A 308 14.03 -2.60 12.21
N ASP A 309 14.88 -2.28 13.19
CA ASP A 309 14.56 -1.28 14.22
C ASP A 309 14.45 0.12 13.63
N ARG A 310 15.34 0.47 12.69
CA ARG A 310 15.28 1.73 11.94
C ARG A 310 14.02 1.80 11.07
N ALA A 311 13.71 0.74 10.34
CA ALA A 311 12.49 0.65 9.54
C ALA A 311 11.22 0.76 10.41
N LYS A 312 11.20 0.09 11.57
CA LYS A 312 10.09 0.17 12.53
C LYS A 312 9.94 1.57 13.11
N LEU A 313 11.05 2.24 13.46
CA LEU A 313 11.04 3.63 13.93
C LEU A 313 10.47 4.58 12.86
N ARG A 314 10.86 4.40 11.59
CA ARG A 314 10.28 5.15 10.46
C ARG A 314 8.78 4.86 10.33
N ALA A 315 8.37 3.59 10.39
CA ALA A 315 6.95 3.20 10.30
C ALA A 315 6.10 3.74 11.47
N THR A 316 6.67 3.94 12.66
CA THR A 316 5.97 4.58 13.78
C THR A 316 5.52 6.01 13.45
N ARG A 317 6.23 6.73 12.57
CA ARG A 317 5.87 8.09 12.14
C ARG A 317 4.58 8.16 11.31
N ILE A 318 4.02 7.02 10.89
CA ILE A 318 2.69 6.97 10.26
C ILE A 318 1.63 7.57 11.20
N TYR A 319 1.81 7.43 12.52
CA TYR A 319 0.98 8.10 13.52
C TYR A 319 1.01 9.63 13.35
N ASP A 320 2.21 10.23 13.32
CA ASP A 320 2.39 11.68 13.19
C ASP A 320 1.87 12.19 11.84
N THR A 321 2.18 11.47 10.75
CA THR A 321 1.69 11.80 9.40
C THR A 321 0.17 11.76 9.33
N THR A 322 -0.46 10.72 9.88
CA THR A 322 -1.92 10.60 9.90
C THR A 322 -2.52 11.73 10.74
N ARG A 323 -1.95 12.01 11.91
CA ARG A 323 -2.39 13.12 12.77
C ARG A 323 -2.30 14.49 12.08
N GLU A 324 -1.24 14.73 11.32
CA GLU A 324 -1.08 15.95 10.51
C GLU A 324 -2.16 16.06 9.42
N ILE A 325 -2.40 14.97 8.69
CA ILE A 325 -3.43 14.90 7.64
C ILE A 325 -4.81 15.20 8.21
N LEU A 326 -5.16 14.57 9.34
CA LEU A 326 -6.46 14.79 9.98
C LEU A 326 -6.64 16.24 10.44
N ARG A 327 -5.60 16.84 11.02
CA ARG A 327 -5.61 18.26 11.42
C ARG A 327 -5.75 19.19 10.20
N LEU A 328 -5.09 18.86 9.09
CA LEU A 328 -5.17 19.63 7.85
C LEU A 328 -6.57 19.53 7.23
N ALA A 329 -7.14 18.32 7.21
CA ALA A 329 -8.49 18.05 6.74
C ALA A 329 -9.54 18.90 7.47
N ASP A 330 -9.47 18.96 8.80
CA ASP A 330 -10.33 19.81 9.63
C ASP A 330 -10.16 21.30 9.32
N ALA A 331 -8.90 21.76 9.26
CA ALA A 331 -8.59 23.17 9.05
C ALA A 331 -9.07 23.69 7.68
N GLU A 332 -9.07 22.82 6.66
CA GLU A 332 -9.45 23.16 5.30
C GLU A 332 -10.90 22.76 4.96
N GLY A 333 -11.58 22.00 5.82
CA GLY A 333 -12.94 21.51 5.59
C GLY A 333 -13.02 20.53 4.41
N VAL A 334 -12.02 19.67 4.24
CA VAL A 334 -11.94 18.67 3.15
C VAL A 334 -11.81 17.25 3.69
N PRO A 335 -12.18 16.21 2.92
CA PRO A 335 -11.95 14.82 3.33
C PRO A 335 -10.45 14.52 3.57
N PRO A 336 -10.09 13.62 4.51
CA PRO A 336 -8.70 13.25 4.79
C PRO A 336 -7.89 12.80 3.58
N ALA A 337 -8.52 12.11 2.62
CA ALA A 337 -7.85 11.69 1.39
C ALA A 337 -7.36 12.89 0.56
N VAL A 338 -8.18 13.95 0.46
CA VAL A 338 -7.82 15.19 -0.26
C VAL A 338 -6.67 15.91 0.45
N ALA A 339 -6.69 15.98 1.78
CA ALA A 339 -5.62 16.57 2.56
C ALA A 339 -4.29 15.78 2.41
N ALA A 340 -4.37 14.45 2.36
CA ALA A 340 -3.21 13.59 2.15
C ALA A 340 -2.61 13.76 0.74
N ASP A 341 -3.44 13.86 -0.30
CA ASP A 341 -3.00 14.11 -1.68
C ASP A 341 -2.25 15.44 -1.78
N ARG A 342 -2.81 16.50 -1.19
CA ARG A 342 -2.17 17.84 -1.15
C ARG A 342 -0.81 17.81 -0.45
N LEU A 343 -0.69 17.06 0.64
CA LEU A 343 0.56 16.96 1.39
C LEU A 343 1.64 16.22 0.56
N ALA A 344 1.25 15.14 -0.12
CA ALA A 344 2.13 14.40 -1.01
C ALA A 344 2.60 15.26 -2.21
N GLU A 345 1.67 15.95 -2.88
CA GLU A 345 1.95 16.85 -4.00
C GLU A 345 2.87 17.99 -3.59
N ARG A 346 2.59 18.64 -2.45
CA ARG A 346 3.45 19.69 -1.91
C ARG A 346 4.86 19.18 -1.67
N ARG A 347 5.02 18.01 -1.05
CA ARG A 347 6.35 17.41 -0.83
C ARG A 347 7.08 17.15 -2.15
N MET A 348 6.41 16.54 -3.12
CA MET A 348 6.99 16.27 -4.44
C MET A 348 7.45 17.56 -5.14
N ALA A 349 6.66 18.63 -5.07
CA ALA A 349 7.01 19.93 -5.64
C ALA A 349 8.16 20.62 -4.87
N ASP A 350 8.05 20.74 -3.55
CA ASP A 350 8.97 21.52 -2.71
C ASP A 350 10.35 20.88 -2.55
N VAL A 351 10.40 19.55 -2.44
CA VAL A 351 11.66 18.80 -2.33
C VAL A 351 12.23 18.51 -3.71
N GLY A 352 11.38 18.14 -4.69
CA GLY A 352 11.84 17.81 -6.04
C GLY A 352 12.55 18.99 -6.72
N ARG A 353 12.05 20.22 -6.52
CA ARG A 353 12.70 21.42 -7.05
C ARG A 353 14.12 21.64 -6.53
N LEU A 354 14.51 21.08 -5.37
CA LEU A 354 15.86 21.26 -4.81
C LEU A 354 16.94 20.69 -5.73
N ARG A 355 16.63 19.70 -6.57
CA ARG A 355 17.54 19.16 -7.60
C ARG A 355 17.90 20.17 -8.69
N THR A 356 17.17 21.28 -8.80
CA THR A 356 17.49 22.38 -9.73
C THR A 356 18.56 23.32 -9.17
N ILE A 357 18.87 23.23 -7.88
CA ILE A 357 19.95 24.00 -7.26
C ILE A 357 21.27 23.41 -7.71
N HIS A 358 22.06 24.20 -8.43
CA HIS A 358 23.37 23.79 -8.91
C HIS A 358 24.36 23.65 -7.74
N LEU A 359 24.86 22.42 -7.52
CA LEU A 359 25.97 22.12 -6.61
C LEU A 359 27.28 22.06 -7.42
N ARG A 360 28.34 22.64 -6.87
CA ARG A 360 29.68 22.67 -7.50
C ARG A 360 30.52 21.45 -7.15
#